data_AF-A0A8I0EVE6-F1
#
_entry.id   AF-A0A8I0EVE6-F1
#
_cell.length_a   1.000
_cell.length_b   1.000
_cell.length_c   1.000
_cell.angle_alpha   90.00
_cell.angle_beta   90.00
_cell.angle_gamma   90.00
#
_symmetry.space_group_name_H-M   'P 1'
#
loop_
_entity.id
_entity.type
_entity.pdbx_description
1 polymer ?
#
loop_
_entity_poly.entity_id
_entity_poly.type
_entity_poly.pdbx_seq_one_letter_code
_entity_poly.pdbx_strand_id
1 'polypeptide(L)'
;MGLVPRRIRLALVASAVVAGGLLVAVSETTHSPAQRTPSRGAAPDPAADVAQVASATPRCFGAASMAKKRCYNPALRGRLTPRPSVAAKDTAHFPGKQCYGSNVMQTRLNRGCSFGTRARGRPHMILVGDSHGRALMPALVAMAQGGHISLEAQMRASCAWTTSNVIHPHRPRVGACRTWRKNLQRWLVKRAARTDVIITTGYARQVDGSASSQVKKMRGVWRPLIKRGVRIVAVSDNPRLEDEPQKCLKKHGARKGAKKCGVSSKAGLSRDPFLLTAKKTSGATAMDLRSRFCRSGFCPAVVGGVNVYRDTTHITVTYSKTLAPVLLARFRAMRLIR
;
A
#
# COMPACT_ATOMS: atom_id res chain seq x y z
N MET A 1 -54.02 45.04 35.19
CA MET A 1 -54.27 44.16 36.36
C MET A 1 -52.98 43.43 36.71
N GLY A 2 -52.49 43.60 37.94
CA GLY A 2 -51.44 42.81 38.60
C GLY A 2 -50.01 43.03 38.09
N LEU A 3 -49.20 43.96 38.63
CA LEU A 3 -48.41 43.86 39.89
C LEU A 3 -47.32 42.78 39.82
N VAL A 4 -46.05 42.93 40.19
CA VAL A 4 -45.19 44.02 40.71
C VAL A 4 -43.74 43.43 40.76
N PRO A 5 -42.68 44.25 40.89
CA PRO A 5 -41.32 43.91 40.46
C PRO A 5 -40.33 43.56 41.60
N ARG A 6 -39.08 43.27 41.18
CA ARG A 6 -37.77 43.47 41.85
C ARG A 6 -37.63 43.04 43.32
N ARG A 7 -36.53 42.33 43.61
CA ARG A 7 -35.44 42.85 44.48
C ARG A 7 -34.22 41.93 44.51
N ILE A 8 -33.07 42.57 44.30
CA ILE A 8 -31.71 42.13 44.63
C ILE A 8 -31.59 42.06 46.16
N ARG A 9 -30.91 41.03 46.69
CA ARG A 9 -30.26 41.10 48.01
C ARG A 9 -28.90 40.40 47.95
N LEU A 10 -27.85 41.21 48.08
CA LEU A 10 -26.55 40.80 48.64
C LEU A 10 -26.77 40.51 50.14
N ALA A 11 -26.10 39.48 50.66
CA ALA A 11 -25.77 39.40 52.09
C ALA A 11 -24.40 38.73 52.25
N LEU A 12 -23.49 39.46 52.87
CA LEU A 12 -22.20 39.00 53.37
C LEU A 12 -22.37 38.28 54.73
N VAL A 13 -21.54 37.24 54.90
CA VAL A 13 -20.73 36.86 56.08
C VAL A 13 -21.40 36.78 57.46
N ALA A 14 -21.33 35.58 58.06
CA ALA A 14 -20.94 35.42 59.46
C ALA A 14 -20.30 34.03 59.68
N SER A 15 -19.09 34.05 60.20
CA SER A 15 -18.28 32.90 60.61
C SER A 15 -18.87 32.22 61.85
N ALA A 16 -18.75 30.88 61.93
CA ALA A 16 -18.81 30.17 63.19
C ALA A 16 -17.62 29.20 63.26
N VAL A 17 -16.66 29.57 64.10
CA VAL A 17 -15.58 28.71 64.59
C VAL A 17 -16.17 27.84 65.69
N VAL A 18 -16.04 26.52 65.56
CA VAL A 18 -16.08 25.61 66.71
C VAL A 18 -14.80 24.78 66.69
N ALA A 19 -13.93 25.10 67.63
CA ALA A 19 -12.82 24.27 68.05
C ALA A 19 -13.34 23.20 69.02
N GLY A 20 -12.81 21.98 68.95
CA GLY A 20 -12.96 21.01 70.03
C GLY A 20 -12.92 19.57 69.56
N GLY A 21 -11.85 18.86 69.91
CA GLY A 21 -11.85 17.40 69.91
C GLY A 21 -10.62 16.77 69.25
N LEU A 22 -9.49 16.74 69.97
CA LEU A 22 -8.48 15.72 69.75
C LEU A 22 -9.11 14.35 70.08
N LEU A 23 -9.13 13.45 69.10
CA LEU A 23 -9.13 12.01 69.36
C LEU A 23 -8.01 11.39 68.55
N VAL A 24 -7.00 10.92 69.27
CA VAL A 24 -5.94 10.06 68.78
C VAL A 24 -6.58 8.71 68.43
N ALA A 25 -6.60 8.36 67.16
CA ALA A 25 -6.83 7.00 66.70
C ALA A 25 -5.75 6.64 65.68
N VAL A 26 -4.96 5.63 66.04
CA VAL A 26 -3.85 5.08 65.28
C VAL A 26 -4.43 4.49 63.98
N SER A 27 -4.10 5.09 62.84
CA SER A 27 -4.36 4.52 61.51
C SER A 27 -3.02 4.16 60.88
N GLU A 28 -2.81 2.86 60.65
CA GLU A 28 -1.71 2.32 59.87
C GLU A 28 -1.64 3.03 58.51
N THR A 29 -0.64 3.89 58.32
CA THR A 29 -0.36 4.48 57.01
C THR A 29 0.36 3.44 56.16
N THR A 30 -0.42 2.60 55.49
CA THR A 30 0.02 1.92 54.29
C THR A 30 0.63 2.95 53.35
N HIS A 31 1.96 2.89 53.18
CA HIS A 31 2.67 3.69 52.20
C HIS A 31 2.08 3.37 50.82
N SER A 32 1.24 4.26 50.31
CA SER A 32 0.90 4.25 48.89
C SER A 32 2.19 4.54 48.12
N PRO A 33 2.66 3.62 47.26
CA PRO A 33 3.84 3.91 46.46
C PRO A 33 3.48 5.08 45.54
N ALA A 34 4.29 6.14 45.62
CA ALA A 34 4.22 7.28 44.72
C ALA A 34 4.06 6.76 43.29
N GLN A 35 2.92 7.07 42.67
CA GLN A 35 2.68 6.77 41.26
C GLN A 35 3.75 7.51 40.46
N ARG A 36 4.74 6.75 39.96
CA ARG A 36 5.67 7.23 38.95
C ARG A 36 4.83 7.66 37.76
N THR A 37 4.75 8.97 37.54
CA THR A 37 4.25 9.55 36.29
C THR A 37 5.03 8.88 35.16
N PRO A 38 4.36 8.16 34.24
CA PRO A 38 5.08 7.53 33.14
C PRO A 38 5.71 8.63 32.30
N SER A 39 7.04 8.68 32.30
CA SER A 39 7.82 9.50 31.38
C SER A 39 7.26 9.29 29.98
N ARG A 40 6.95 10.39 29.27
CA ARG A 40 6.58 10.39 27.85
C ARG A 40 7.49 9.40 27.12
N GLY A 41 6.95 8.23 26.79
CA GLY A 41 7.69 7.18 26.12
C GLY A 41 8.26 7.75 24.83
N ALA A 42 9.55 7.53 24.62
CA ALA A 42 10.20 7.79 23.36
C ALA A 42 9.31 7.29 22.22
N ALA A 43 9.19 8.09 21.16
CA ALA A 43 8.47 7.68 19.96
C ALA A 43 8.98 6.29 19.52
N PRO A 44 8.09 5.31 19.26
CA PRO A 44 8.51 3.97 18.95
C PRO A 44 9.45 3.96 17.74
N ASP A 45 10.57 3.26 17.88
CA ASP A 45 11.62 3.12 16.86
C ASP A 45 11.04 2.45 15.59
N PRO A 46 11.02 3.13 14.43
CA PRO A 46 10.50 2.57 13.17
C PRO A 46 11.28 1.35 12.65
N ALA A 47 12.47 1.06 13.18
CA ALA A 47 13.22 -0.16 12.87
C ALA A 47 12.59 -1.41 13.52
N ALA A 48 11.88 -1.24 14.64
CA ALA A 48 11.13 -2.33 15.27
C ALA A 48 9.94 -2.77 14.39
N ASP A 49 9.38 -1.89 13.57
CA ASP A 49 8.13 -2.14 12.82
C ASP A 49 8.24 -3.20 11.71
N VAL A 50 9.41 -3.44 11.11
CA VAL A 50 9.54 -4.49 10.08
C VAL A 50 9.68 -5.88 10.72
N ALA A 51 10.41 -5.96 11.83
CA ALA A 51 10.50 -7.17 12.63
C ALA A 51 9.19 -7.44 13.39
N GLN A 52 8.46 -6.39 13.79
CA GLN A 52 7.19 -6.48 14.50
C GLN A 52 6.02 -6.76 13.54
N VAL A 53 6.04 -6.27 12.29
CA VAL A 53 5.13 -6.78 11.25
C VAL A 53 5.48 -8.22 10.89
N ALA A 54 6.74 -8.65 11.00
CA ALA A 54 7.10 -10.06 10.84
C ALA A 54 6.78 -10.95 12.06
N SER A 55 6.73 -10.39 13.27
CA SER A 55 6.41 -11.12 14.52
C SER A 55 4.93 -11.06 14.93
N ALA A 56 4.19 -10.02 14.52
CA ALA A 56 2.74 -9.87 14.71
C ALA A 56 1.92 -10.40 13.51
N THR A 57 2.53 -10.55 12.33
CA THR A 57 1.87 -11.22 11.20
C THR A 57 1.98 -12.73 11.39
N PRO A 58 0.86 -13.48 11.46
CA PRO A 58 0.92 -14.93 11.64
C PRO A 58 1.78 -15.60 10.56
N ARG A 59 2.51 -16.65 10.94
CA ARG A 59 3.30 -17.46 9.99
C ARG A 59 2.44 -17.83 8.77
N CYS A 60 2.98 -17.74 7.57
CA CYS A 60 2.26 -18.04 6.31
C CYS A 60 1.02 -17.17 6.03
N PHE A 61 0.93 -15.96 6.58
CA PHE A 61 -0.14 -15.03 6.21
C PHE A 61 0.10 -14.42 4.82
N GLY A 62 -0.95 -14.35 4.00
CA GLY A 62 -0.91 -13.73 2.68
C GLY A 62 0.18 -14.32 1.78
N ALA A 63 0.90 -13.45 1.06
CA ALA A 63 1.90 -13.83 0.06
C ALA A 63 3.01 -14.75 0.60
N ALA A 64 3.28 -14.75 1.91
CA ALA A 64 4.24 -15.68 2.53
C ALA A 64 3.81 -17.15 2.38
N SER A 65 2.51 -17.44 2.40
CA SER A 65 1.99 -18.81 2.13
C SER A 65 2.39 -19.32 0.74
N MET A 66 2.60 -18.39 -0.20
CA MET A 66 2.91 -18.68 -1.59
C MET A 66 4.40 -18.77 -1.87
N ALA A 67 5.24 -18.29 -0.95
CA ALA A 67 6.70 -18.26 -1.10
C ALA A 67 7.35 -19.65 -1.02
N LYS A 68 6.87 -20.53 -0.12
CA LYS A 68 7.39 -21.90 0.08
C LYS A 68 6.31 -22.93 -0.27
N LYS A 69 6.71 -24.07 -0.87
CA LYS A 69 5.78 -25.14 -1.32
C LYS A 69 4.90 -25.73 -0.19
N ARG A 70 5.24 -25.51 1.08
CA ARG A 70 4.53 -26.07 2.25
C ARG A 70 4.36 -25.07 3.41
N CYS A 71 4.10 -23.80 3.12
CA CYS A 71 3.80 -22.82 4.17
C CYS A 71 2.31 -22.89 4.52
N TYR A 72 1.97 -23.65 5.56
CA TYR A 72 0.60 -23.79 6.08
C TYR A 72 0.49 -23.27 7.52
N ASN A 73 -0.61 -22.58 7.83
CA ASN A 73 -0.97 -22.13 9.18
C ASN A 73 -2.44 -22.47 9.47
N PRO A 74 -2.73 -23.44 10.37
CA PRO A 74 -4.08 -23.82 10.74
C PRO A 74 -4.93 -22.67 11.32
N ALA A 75 -4.32 -21.72 12.04
CA ALA A 75 -5.03 -20.59 12.66
C ALA A 75 -5.62 -19.61 11.64
N LEU A 76 -5.12 -19.64 10.40
CA LEU A 76 -5.64 -18.85 9.29
C LEU A 76 -6.74 -19.58 8.50
N ARG A 77 -6.99 -20.86 8.81
CA ARG A 77 -8.07 -21.63 8.19
C ARG A 77 -9.41 -20.99 8.57
N GLY A 78 -10.25 -20.72 7.57
CA GLY A 78 -11.55 -20.08 7.82
C GLY A 78 -11.48 -18.56 7.96
N ARG A 79 -10.29 -17.94 7.97
CA ARG A 79 -10.13 -16.48 8.03
C ARG A 79 -10.26 -15.85 6.65
N LEU A 80 -10.96 -14.71 6.60
CA LEU A 80 -10.97 -13.76 5.49
C LEU A 80 -10.56 -12.40 6.04
N THR A 81 -9.28 -12.06 5.92
CA THR A 81 -8.77 -10.76 6.35
C THR A 81 -8.40 -9.93 5.12
N PRO A 82 -9.06 -8.82 4.83
CA PRO A 82 -10.28 -8.32 5.47
C PRO A 82 -11.51 -9.14 5.06
N ARG A 83 -12.58 -9.06 5.87
CA ARG A 83 -13.88 -9.67 5.55
C ARG A 83 -14.46 -9.05 4.26
N PRO A 84 -15.29 -9.76 3.49
CA PRO A 84 -15.73 -9.29 2.18
C PRO A 84 -16.35 -7.88 2.12
N SER A 85 -17.10 -7.47 3.16
CA SER A 85 -17.70 -6.12 3.24
C SER A 85 -16.66 -5.00 3.37
N VAL A 86 -15.53 -5.29 4.03
CA VAL A 86 -14.41 -4.34 4.19
C VAL A 86 -13.50 -4.40 2.97
N ALA A 87 -13.22 -5.61 2.45
CA ALA A 87 -12.39 -5.83 1.29
C ALA A 87 -12.83 -5.01 0.07
N ALA A 88 -14.13 -4.93 -0.20
CA ALA A 88 -14.70 -4.16 -1.31
C ALA A 88 -14.32 -2.66 -1.29
N LYS A 89 -14.04 -2.13 -0.09
CA LYS A 89 -13.65 -0.73 0.12
C LYS A 89 -12.17 -0.58 0.48
N ASP A 90 -11.41 -1.69 0.54
CA ASP A 90 -10.04 -1.71 1.05
C ASP A 90 -9.08 -1.08 0.04
N THR A 91 -8.97 0.24 0.13
CA THR A 91 -8.22 1.09 -0.77
C THR A 91 -7.29 1.97 0.05
N ALA A 92 -6.01 2.01 -0.32
CA ALA A 92 -5.01 2.70 0.46
C ALA A 92 -5.29 4.20 0.52
N HIS A 93 -5.35 4.73 1.74
CA HIS A 93 -5.42 6.15 2.05
C HIS A 93 -4.15 6.55 2.82
N PHE A 94 -3.55 7.67 2.42
CA PHE A 94 -2.33 8.20 3.04
C PHE A 94 -2.61 9.63 3.50
N PRO A 95 -3.04 9.82 4.77
CA PRO A 95 -3.36 11.13 5.31
C PRO A 95 -2.24 12.15 5.06
N GLY A 96 -2.60 13.36 4.64
CA GLY A 96 -1.64 14.43 4.34
C GLY A 96 -0.80 14.22 3.06
N LYS A 97 -1.07 13.19 2.26
CA LYS A 97 -0.30 12.88 1.03
C LYS A 97 -1.23 12.83 -0.19
N GLN A 98 -0.95 13.63 -1.22
CA GLN A 98 -1.74 13.64 -2.47
C GLN A 98 -1.22 12.63 -3.49
N CYS A 99 -1.20 11.35 -3.09
CA CYS A 99 -0.68 10.26 -3.91
C CYS A 99 -1.58 9.86 -5.07
N TYR A 100 -2.86 10.19 -5.03
CA TYR A 100 -3.78 9.81 -6.10
C TYR A 100 -4.96 10.77 -6.13
N GLY A 101 -5.21 11.39 -7.28
CA GLY A 101 -6.38 12.24 -7.47
C GLY A 101 -7.61 11.42 -7.86
N SER A 102 -8.78 11.86 -7.39
CA SER A 102 -10.08 11.37 -7.88
C SER A 102 -10.37 11.83 -9.32
N ASN A 103 -9.71 12.90 -9.78
CA ASN A 103 -9.88 13.45 -11.10
C ASN A 103 -9.21 12.56 -12.18
N VAL A 104 -10.02 11.76 -12.88
CA VAL A 104 -9.57 10.89 -13.98
C VAL A 104 -9.04 11.66 -15.21
N MET A 105 -9.28 12.97 -15.27
CA MET A 105 -8.78 13.91 -16.28
C MET A 105 -7.52 14.67 -15.84
N GLN A 106 -6.95 14.37 -14.67
CA GLN A 106 -5.75 15.05 -14.17
C GLN A 106 -4.59 14.96 -15.18
N THR A 107 -3.95 16.10 -15.44
CA THR A 107 -2.72 16.21 -16.24
C THR A 107 -1.52 16.62 -15.38
N ARG A 108 -1.77 17.17 -14.19
CA ARG A 108 -0.74 17.54 -13.21
C ARG A 108 -0.24 16.31 -12.46
N LEU A 109 1.01 16.38 -12.01
CA LEU A 109 1.65 15.35 -11.20
C LEU A 109 1.19 15.41 -9.74
N ASN A 110 1.29 14.30 -9.03
CA ASN A 110 1.02 14.20 -7.61
C ASN A 110 1.97 15.09 -6.82
N ARG A 111 1.45 15.82 -5.82
CA ARG A 111 2.24 16.67 -4.91
C ARG A 111 2.40 15.97 -3.57
N GLY A 112 3.58 16.03 -2.97
CA GLY A 112 3.83 15.56 -1.62
C GLY A 112 3.64 14.05 -1.39
N CYS A 113 3.63 13.22 -2.43
CA CYS A 113 3.55 11.77 -2.27
C CYS A 113 4.95 11.18 -2.06
N SER A 114 5.45 11.31 -0.83
CA SER A 114 6.74 10.80 -0.40
C SER A 114 6.68 10.12 0.97
N PHE A 115 7.50 9.08 1.15
CA PHE A 115 7.57 8.24 2.35
C PHE A 115 9.03 7.86 2.66
N GLY A 116 9.36 7.76 3.95
CA GLY A 116 10.71 7.48 4.42
C GLY A 116 11.68 8.66 4.25
N THR A 117 12.69 8.71 5.11
CA THR A 117 13.72 9.78 5.09
C THR A 117 14.85 9.40 4.14
N ARG A 118 15.33 10.36 3.33
CA ARG A 118 16.53 10.16 2.51
C ARG A 118 17.75 10.07 3.43
N ALA A 119 18.60 9.08 3.23
CA ALA A 119 19.80 8.88 4.03
C ALA A 119 20.87 8.17 3.19
N ARG A 120 22.16 8.36 3.54
CA ARG A 120 23.26 7.63 2.89
C ARG A 120 23.06 6.13 3.10
N GLY A 121 23.28 5.33 2.05
CA GLY A 121 23.09 3.88 2.09
C GLY A 121 21.62 3.42 2.00
N ARG A 122 20.65 4.34 1.92
CA ARG A 122 19.24 4.06 1.69
C ARG A 122 18.84 4.47 0.28
N PRO A 123 18.52 3.53 -0.63
CA PRO A 123 18.16 3.86 -2.00
C PRO A 123 16.89 4.70 -2.05
N HIS A 124 16.90 5.69 -2.93
CA HIS A 124 15.73 6.46 -3.31
C HIS A 124 15.04 5.82 -4.51
N MET A 125 13.79 5.42 -4.30
CA MET A 125 12.95 4.77 -5.28
C MET A 125 11.79 5.66 -5.69
N ILE A 126 11.43 5.64 -6.97
CA ILE A 126 10.23 6.28 -7.48
C ILE A 126 9.27 5.20 -7.98
N LEU A 127 8.06 5.13 -7.42
CA LEU A 127 6.98 4.31 -7.96
C LEU A 127 6.22 5.09 -9.04
N VAL A 128 6.10 4.49 -10.22
CA VAL A 128 5.33 5.04 -11.34
C VAL A 128 4.30 4.02 -11.78
N GLY A 129 3.04 4.44 -11.94
CA GLY A 129 2.02 3.53 -12.46
C GLY A 129 0.62 4.10 -12.50
N ASP A 130 -0.35 3.19 -12.56
CA ASP A 130 -1.77 3.51 -12.51
C ASP A 130 -2.43 3.00 -11.22
N SER A 131 -3.67 2.55 -11.28
CA SER A 131 -4.38 2.01 -10.14
C SER A 131 -3.80 0.69 -9.61
N HIS A 132 -3.11 -0.09 -10.45
CA HIS A 132 -2.41 -1.31 -10.05
C HIS A 132 -1.07 -0.98 -9.38
N GLY A 133 -0.35 0.02 -9.90
CA GLY A 133 0.80 0.60 -9.19
C GLY A 133 0.41 1.13 -7.81
N ARG A 134 -0.71 1.85 -7.73
CA ARG A 134 -1.28 2.29 -6.44
C ARG A 134 -1.66 1.13 -5.52
N ALA A 135 -2.17 0.03 -6.06
CA ALA A 135 -2.51 -1.15 -5.27
C ALA A 135 -1.26 -1.85 -4.70
N LEU A 136 -0.11 -1.78 -5.39
CA LEU A 136 1.19 -2.26 -4.89
C LEU A 136 1.83 -1.33 -3.85
N MET A 137 1.47 -0.04 -3.86
CA MET A 137 2.10 1.01 -3.05
C MET A 137 2.16 0.72 -1.54
N PRO A 138 1.12 0.16 -0.87
CA PRO A 138 1.20 -0.18 0.55
C PRO A 138 2.40 -1.04 0.94
N ALA A 139 2.82 -1.98 0.07
CA ALA A 139 4.00 -2.81 0.30
C ALA A 139 5.30 -1.98 0.34
N LEU A 140 5.43 -1.04 -0.60
CA LEU A 140 6.60 -0.16 -0.72
C LEU A 140 6.62 0.89 0.38
N VAL A 141 5.45 1.40 0.79
CA VAL A 141 5.34 2.32 1.92
C VAL A 141 5.77 1.63 3.22
N ALA A 142 5.36 0.38 3.44
CA ALA A 142 5.82 -0.39 4.60
C ALA A 142 7.36 -0.54 4.61
N MET A 143 7.98 -0.79 3.45
CA MET A 143 9.44 -0.82 3.34
C MET A 143 10.09 0.54 3.63
N ALA A 144 9.46 1.64 3.20
CA ALA A 144 9.97 2.99 3.42
C ALA A 144 9.87 3.41 4.91
N GLN A 145 8.76 3.06 5.56
CA GLN A 145 8.56 3.28 7.00
C GLN A 145 9.55 2.45 7.83
N GLY A 146 9.84 1.22 7.40
CA GLY A 146 10.87 0.36 7.97
C GLY A 146 12.32 0.80 7.70
N GLY A 147 12.54 1.96 7.08
CA GLY A 147 13.88 2.50 6.86
C GLY A 147 14.71 1.78 5.80
N HIS A 148 14.11 0.94 4.95
CA HIS A 148 14.85 0.24 3.88
C HIS A 148 15.03 1.07 2.62
N ILE A 149 14.09 1.97 2.32
CA ILE A 149 14.08 2.81 1.13
C ILE A 149 13.55 4.21 1.47
N SER A 150 13.84 5.20 0.64
CA SER A 150 12.96 6.39 0.55
C SER A 150 12.14 6.27 -0.73
N LEU A 151 10.88 6.72 -0.70
CA LEU A 151 9.92 6.51 -1.78
C LEU A 151 9.29 7.84 -2.18
N GLU A 152 9.36 8.20 -3.46
CA GLU A 152 8.42 9.12 -4.11
C GLU A 152 7.48 8.33 -5.01
N ALA A 153 6.26 8.81 -5.26
CA ALA A 153 5.34 8.09 -6.12
C ALA A 153 4.49 9.00 -7.02
N GLN A 154 4.32 8.59 -8.27
CA GLN A 154 3.53 9.27 -9.30
C GLN A 154 2.57 8.28 -9.94
N MET A 155 1.27 8.50 -9.69
CA MET A 155 0.22 7.61 -10.14
C MET A 155 -0.90 8.36 -10.83
N ARG A 156 -1.41 7.77 -11.90
CA ARG A 156 -2.64 8.26 -12.53
C ARG A 156 -3.51 7.10 -12.98
N ALA A 157 -4.80 7.16 -12.63
CA ALA A 157 -5.80 6.18 -13.03
C ALA A 157 -5.74 5.85 -14.52
N SER A 158 -5.69 4.56 -14.86
CA SER A 158 -5.65 4.05 -16.23
C SER A 158 -4.58 4.73 -17.10
N CYS A 159 -3.34 4.79 -16.62
CA CYS A 159 -2.26 5.52 -17.27
C CYS A 159 -0.87 4.93 -17.03
N ALA A 160 -0.64 3.73 -17.57
CA ALA A 160 0.67 3.08 -17.55
C ALA A 160 1.78 3.96 -18.18
N TRP A 161 2.99 3.90 -17.64
CA TRP A 161 4.15 4.65 -18.12
C TRP A 161 4.76 4.05 -19.40
N THR A 162 4.20 4.47 -20.53
CA THR A 162 4.58 4.11 -21.91
C THR A 162 4.08 5.18 -22.86
N THR A 163 4.46 5.18 -24.13
CA THR A 163 3.83 6.00 -25.19
C THR A 163 2.69 5.29 -25.92
N SER A 164 2.37 4.03 -25.59
CA SER A 164 1.13 3.37 -26.10
C SER A 164 -0.12 4.15 -25.70
N ASN A 165 -1.17 4.08 -26.51
CA ASN A 165 -2.47 4.52 -26.03
C ASN A 165 -2.93 3.60 -24.89
N VAL A 166 -3.84 4.12 -24.08
CA VAL A 166 -4.57 3.28 -23.12
C VAL A 166 -5.87 2.86 -23.78
N ILE A 167 -6.23 1.58 -23.65
CA ILE A 167 -7.51 1.06 -24.13
C ILE A 167 -8.58 1.63 -23.21
N HIS A 168 -9.35 2.58 -23.72
CA HIS A 168 -10.41 3.25 -22.97
C HIS A 168 -11.42 3.89 -23.94
N PRO A 169 -12.74 3.72 -23.71
CA PRO A 169 -13.76 4.28 -24.62
C PRO A 169 -13.79 5.81 -24.59
N HIS A 170 -13.63 6.42 -23.42
CA HIS A 170 -13.62 7.88 -23.27
C HIS A 170 -12.32 8.53 -23.79
N ARG A 171 -12.35 9.09 -25.00
CA ARG A 171 -11.19 9.69 -25.70
C ARG A 171 -10.50 10.82 -24.94
N PRO A 172 -11.20 11.77 -24.28
CA PRO A 172 -10.55 12.80 -23.48
C PRO A 172 -9.64 12.22 -22.38
N ARG A 173 -10.03 11.10 -21.78
CA ARG A 173 -9.21 10.42 -20.75
C ARG A 173 -7.88 9.91 -21.31
N VAL A 174 -7.89 9.44 -22.55
CA VAL A 174 -6.68 9.01 -23.29
C VAL A 174 -5.76 10.20 -23.55
N GLY A 175 -6.34 11.33 -23.99
CA GLY A 175 -5.61 12.60 -24.19
C GLY A 175 -4.96 13.11 -22.91
N ALA A 176 -5.72 13.22 -21.82
CA ALA A 176 -5.20 13.63 -20.52
C ALA A 176 -4.09 12.69 -20.01
N CYS A 177 -4.20 11.38 -20.27
CA CYS A 177 -3.15 10.42 -19.94
C CYS A 177 -1.87 10.70 -20.73
N ARG A 178 -1.98 11.05 -22.01
CA ARG A 178 -0.83 11.41 -22.84
C ARG A 178 -0.13 12.66 -22.29
N THR A 179 -0.90 13.69 -21.94
CA THR A 179 -0.37 14.93 -21.36
C THR A 179 0.31 14.69 -20.01
N TRP A 180 -0.34 13.92 -19.12
CA TRP A 180 0.25 13.54 -17.83
C TRP A 180 1.57 12.80 -18.00
N ARG A 181 1.67 11.85 -18.94
CA ARG A 181 2.90 11.09 -19.22
C ARG A 181 4.03 11.96 -19.77
N LYS A 182 3.71 12.97 -20.60
CA LYS A 182 4.71 13.97 -21.03
C LYS A 182 5.26 14.75 -19.82
N ASN A 183 4.38 15.17 -18.89
CA ASN A 183 4.77 15.87 -17.67
C ASN A 183 5.61 14.98 -16.76
N LEU A 184 5.20 13.73 -16.56
CA LEU A 184 5.92 12.71 -15.80
C LEU A 184 7.32 12.48 -16.37
N GLN A 185 7.45 12.30 -17.68
CA GLN A 185 8.76 12.05 -18.31
C GLN A 185 9.74 13.19 -18.03
N ARG A 186 9.31 14.44 -18.21
CA ARG A 186 10.15 15.62 -17.89
C ARG A 186 10.54 15.65 -16.41
N TRP A 187 9.59 15.32 -15.53
CA TRP A 187 9.82 15.29 -14.09
C TRP A 187 10.80 14.20 -13.66
N LEU A 188 10.71 13.00 -14.25
CA LEU A 188 11.64 11.88 -14.01
C LEU A 188 13.04 12.22 -14.48
N VAL A 189 13.19 12.79 -15.69
CA VAL A 189 14.49 13.20 -16.23
C VAL A 189 15.18 14.21 -15.31
N LYS A 190 14.44 15.20 -14.78
CA LYS A 190 14.96 16.18 -13.81
C LYS A 190 15.38 15.57 -12.47
N ARG A 191 14.93 14.36 -12.15
CA ARG A 191 15.20 13.66 -10.87
C ARG A 191 16.18 12.51 -11.01
N ALA A 192 16.61 12.19 -12.23
CA ALA A 192 17.43 11.02 -12.51
C ALA A 192 18.69 10.97 -11.63
N ALA A 193 19.39 12.08 -11.48
CA ALA A 193 20.62 12.18 -10.66
C ALA A 193 20.42 11.85 -9.18
N ARG A 194 19.19 11.88 -8.67
CA ARG A 194 18.84 11.55 -7.28
C ARG A 194 17.91 10.34 -7.18
N THR A 195 17.81 9.53 -8.22
CA THR A 195 16.91 8.37 -8.26
C THR A 195 17.72 7.12 -8.54
N ASP A 196 17.77 6.20 -7.57
CA ASP A 196 18.48 4.94 -7.74
C ASP A 196 17.64 3.97 -8.56
N VAL A 197 16.33 3.90 -8.27
CA VAL A 197 15.40 2.94 -8.89
C VAL A 197 14.08 3.60 -9.27
N ILE A 198 13.58 3.33 -10.47
CA ILE A 198 12.16 3.52 -10.79
C ILE A 198 11.47 2.16 -10.81
N ILE A 199 10.47 2.01 -9.95
CA ILE A 199 9.59 0.85 -9.91
C ILE A 199 8.38 1.17 -10.78
N THR A 200 8.00 0.25 -11.67
CA THR A 200 6.86 0.46 -12.56
C THR A 200 5.99 -0.78 -12.73
N THR A 201 4.68 -0.56 -12.71
CA THR A 201 3.65 -1.55 -13.03
C THR A 201 2.35 -0.83 -13.37
N GLY A 202 1.41 -1.55 -13.94
CA GLY A 202 0.10 -1.03 -14.29
C GLY A 202 -0.81 -2.11 -14.85
N TYR A 203 -2.05 -1.75 -15.18
CA TYR A 203 -3.01 -2.71 -15.70
C TYR A 203 -2.60 -3.18 -17.10
N ALA A 204 -2.02 -4.39 -17.18
CA ALA A 204 -1.37 -4.90 -18.39
C ALA A 204 -2.34 -4.97 -19.58
N ARG A 205 -3.61 -5.31 -19.32
CA ARG A 205 -4.67 -5.40 -20.35
C ARG A 205 -5.09 -4.05 -20.91
N GLN A 206 -4.71 -2.94 -20.28
CA GLN A 206 -5.08 -1.60 -20.74
C GLN A 206 -4.01 -0.96 -21.65
N VAL A 207 -2.86 -1.59 -21.83
CA VAL A 207 -1.80 -1.08 -22.71
C VAL A 207 -2.12 -1.47 -24.16
N ASP A 208 -2.33 -0.49 -25.03
CA ASP A 208 -2.70 -0.74 -26.43
C ASP A 208 -1.49 -1.18 -27.30
N GLY A 209 -1.79 -1.94 -28.35
CA GLY A 209 -0.87 -2.40 -29.39
C GLY A 209 -0.35 -3.83 -29.26
N SER A 210 0.32 -4.30 -30.31
CA SER A 210 0.99 -5.61 -30.33
C SER A 210 2.11 -5.71 -29.29
N ALA A 211 2.55 -6.94 -28.98
CA ALA A 211 3.63 -7.17 -28.01
C ALA A 211 4.92 -6.40 -28.37
N SER A 212 5.31 -6.41 -29.65
CA SER A 212 6.49 -5.68 -30.13
C SER A 212 6.31 -4.16 -30.00
N SER A 213 5.13 -3.63 -30.33
CA SER A 213 4.79 -2.21 -30.21
C SER A 213 4.81 -1.74 -28.75
N GLN A 214 4.18 -2.49 -27.85
CA GLN A 214 4.18 -2.21 -26.41
C GLN A 214 5.60 -2.16 -25.84
N VAL A 215 6.44 -3.16 -26.17
CA VAL A 215 7.85 -3.20 -25.74
C VAL A 215 8.63 -2.01 -26.29
N LYS A 216 8.50 -1.71 -27.60
CA LYS A 216 9.20 -0.58 -28.22
C LYS A 216 8.85 0.75 -27.53
N LYS A 217 7.55 1.00 -27.30
CA LYS A 217 7.03 2.24 -26.73
C LYS A 217 7.38 2.40 -25.25
N MET A 218 7.30 1.33 -24.47
CA MET A 218 7.66 1.35 -23.05
C MET A 218 9.18 1.49 -22.87
N ARG A 219 9.98 0.75 -23.65
CA ARG A 219 11.44 0.91 -23.69
C ARG A 219 11.88 2.33 -24.06
N GLY A 220 11.13 2.99 -24.96
CA GLY A 220 11.41 4.36 -25.40
C GLY A 220 11.37 5.39 -24.26
N VAL A 221 10.50 5.21 -23.26
CA VAL A 221 10.45 6.10 -22.09
C VAL A 221 11.41 5.71 -20.98
N TRP A 222 11.82 4.43 -20.90
CA TRP A 222 12.77 3.94 -19.88
C TRP A 222 14.23 4.25 -20.22
N ARG A 223 14.65 4.03 -21.48
CA ARG A 223 16.05 4.21 -21.92
C ARG A 223 16.66 5.57 -21.54
N PRO A 224 15.95 6.72 -21.65
CA PRO A 224 16.51 8.00 -21.25
C PRO A 224 16.90 8.08 -19.77
N LEU A 225 16.20 7.36 -18.87
CA LEU A 225 16.51 7.33 -17.43
C LEU A 225 17.63 6.32 -17.16
N ILE A 226 17.60 5.18 -17.83
CA ILE A 226 18.67 4.17 -17.75
C ILE A 226 20.02 4.76 -18.16
N LYS A 227 20.07 5.52 -19.26
CA LYS A 227 21.28 6.24 -19.69
C LYS A 227 21.80 7.26 -18.66
N ARG A 228 20.99 7.65 -17.68
CA ARG A 228 21.33 8.55 -16.57
C ARG A 228 21.62 7.80 -15.28
N GLY A 229 21.86 6.49 -15.35
CA GLY A 229 22.21 5.64 -14.20
C GLY A 229 21.02 5.07 -13.43
N VAL A 230 19.77 5.42 -13.78
CA VAL A 230 18.59 4.95 -13.04
C VAL A 230 18.27 3.50 -13.40
N ARG A 231 18.17 2.62 -12.39
CA ARG A 231 17.72 1.23 -12.59
C ARG A 231 16.20 1.18 -12.73
N ILE A 232 15.67 0.39 -13.65
CA ILE A 232 14.23 0.19 -13.78
C ILE A 232 13.84 -1.19 -13.25
N VAL A 233 12.87 -1.25 -12.34
CA VAL A 233 12.29 -2.51 -11.86
C VAL A 233 10.83 -2.58 -12.29
N ALA A 234 10.54 -3.47 -13.22
CA ALA A 234 9.20 -3.68 -13.74
C ALA A 234 8.52 -4.83 -12.98
N VAL A 235 7.49 -4.52 -12.21
CA VAL A 235 6.77 -5.50 -11.39
C VAL A 235 5.61 -6.07 -12.18
N SER A 236 5.43 -7.39 -12.13
CA SER A 236 4.32 -8.06 -12.80
C SER A 236 2.97 -7.51 -12.33
N ASP A 237 2.04 -7.36 -13.26
CA ASP A 237 0.65 -7.08 -12.94
C ASP A 237 0.00 -8.23 -12.13
N ASN A 238 -1.00 -7.91 -11.30
CA ASN A 238 -1.79 -8.91 -10.58
C ASN A 238 -2.82 -9.59 -11.50
N PRO A 239 -3.32 -10.79 -11.14
CA PRO A 239 -4.40 -11.40 -11.91
C PRO A 239 -5.68 -10.54 -11.89
N ARG A 240 -6.43 -10.59 -12.98
CA ARG A 240 -7.80 -10.06 -13.06
C ARG A 240 -8.78 -11.21 -12.90
N LEU A 241 -9.84 -11.01 -12.14
CA LEU A 241 -10.94 -11.96 -12.01
C LEU A 241 -12.03 -11.64 -13.02
N GLU A 242 -12.79 -12.67 -13.40
CA GLU A 242 -13.98 -12.51 -14.25
C GLU A 242 -15.18 -12.14 -13.38
N ASP A 243 -15.34 -12.82 -12.24
CA ASP A 243 -16.42 -12.61 -11.29
C ASP A 243 -16.03 -11.74 -10.10
N GLU A 244 -17.02 -11.07 -9.51
CA GLU A 244 -16.87 -10.28 -8.30
C GLU A 244 -16.40 -11.14 -7.10
N PRO A 245 -15.16 -10.97 -6.61
CA PRO A 245 -14.59 -11.85 -5.60
C PRO A 245 -15.40 -11.83 -4.30
N GLN A 246 -15.93 -10.67 -3.92
CA GLN A 246 -16.66 -10.52 -2.66
C GLN A 246 -18.00 -11.23 -2.69
N LYS A 247 -18.68 -11.29 -3.83
CA LYS A 247 -19.93 -12.04 -3.99
C LYS A 247 -19.66 -13.55 -3.84
N CYS A 248 -18.61 -14.04 -4.49
CA CYS A 248 -18.20 -15.45 -4.37
C CYS A 248 -17.80 -15.81 -2.92
N LEU A 249 -16.98 -14.98 -2.27
CA LEU A 249 -16.50 -15.23 -0.91
C LEU A 249 -17.60 -15.18 0.14
N LYS A 250 -18.61 -14.32 -0.03
CA LYS A 250 -19.82 -14.33 0.83
C LYS A 250 -20.60 -15.63 0.68
N LYS A 251 -20.75 -16.13 -0.55
CA LYS A 251 -21.47 -17.39 -0.84
C LYS A 251 -20.76 -18.62 -0.28
N HIS A 252 -19.43 -18.67 -0.34
CA HIS A 252 -18.66 -19.88 -0.05
C HIS A 252 -17.87 -19.83 1.28
N GLY A 253 -17.74 -18.67 1.92
CA GLY A 253 -16.88 -18.46 3.08
C GLY A 253 -15.39 -18.70 2.75
N ALA A 254 -14.51 -18.57 3.75
CA ALA A 254 -13.07 -18.64 3.50
C ALA A 254 -12.59 -20.03 3.01
N ARG A 255 -13.07 -21.10 3.64
CA ARG A 255 -12.54 -22.46 3.41
C ARG A 255 -12.88 -22.99 2.03
N LYS A 256 -14.13 -22.89 1.59
CA LYS A 256 -14.54 -23.28 0.23
C LYS A 256 -14.13 -22.18 -0.77
N GLY A 257 -14.17 -20.90 -0.36
CA GLY A 257 -13.77 -19.77 -1.18
C GLY A 257 -12.31 -19.83 -1.66
N ALA A 258 -11.36 -20.28 -0.83
CA ALA A 258 -9.97 -20.46 -1.25
C ALA A 258 -9.77 -21.43 -2.43
N LYS A 259 -10.74 -22.33 -2.68
CA LYS A 259 -10.72 -23.30 -3.79
C LYS A 259 -11.64 -22.93 -4.94
N LYS A 260 -12.76 -22.25 -4.64
CA LYS A 260 -13.83 -21.96 -5.60
C LYS A 260 -13.82 -20.52 -6.12
N CYS A 261 -13.35 -19.58 -5.31
CA CYS A 261 -13.30 -18.17 -5.67
C CYS A 261 -11.90 -17.81 -6.14
N GLY A 262 -11.80 -17.27 -7.34
CA GLY A 262 -10.54 -16.97 -7.99
C GLY A 262 -10.70 -17.09 -9.49
N VAL A 263 -9.58 -17.31 -10.16
CA VAL A 263 -9.55 -17.42 -11.63
C VAL A 263 -8.47 -18.42 -12.02
N SER A 264 -8.64 -19.11 -13.15
CA SER A 264 -7.54 -19.89 -13.72
C SER A 264 -6.37 -18.95 -14.06
N SER A 265 -5.13 -19.42 -13.93
CA SER A 265 -3.97 -18.60 -14.28
C SER A 265 -3.96 -18.22 -15.76
N LYS A 266 -4.53 -19.08 -16.64
CA LYS A 266 -4.69 -18.84 -18.08
C LYS A 266 -5.61 -17.66 -18.35
N ALA A 267 -6.75 -17.57 -17.66
CA ALA A 267 -7.70 -16.47 -17.83
C ALA A 267 -7.28 -15.21 -17.08
N GLY A 268 -6.73 -15.36 -15.87
CA GLY A 268 -6.46 -14.25 -14.96
C GLY A 268 -5.17 -13.49 -15.25
N LEU A 269 -4.12 -14.18 -15.70
CA LEU A 269 -2.85 -13.56 -16.06
C LEU A 269 -2.84 -13.21 -17.56
N SER A 270 -2.50 -11.96 -17.88
CA SER A 270 -2.27 -11.55 -19.27
C SER A 270 -0.79 -11.68 -19.65
N ARG A 271 -0.52 -11.60 -20.95
CA ARG A 271 0.80 -11.26 -21.45
C ARG A 271 1.19 -9.88 -20.89
N ASP A 272 2.20 -9.85 -20.04
CA ASP A 272 2.56 -8.65 -19.29
C ASP A 272 3.60 -7.80 -20.04
N PRO A 273 3.24 -6.60 -20.53
CA PRO A 273 4.16 -5.73 -21.26
C PRO A 273 5.30 -5.20 -20.38
N PHE A 274 5.10 -5.07 -19.06
CA PHE A 274 6.13 -4.59 -18.14
C PHE A 274 7.25 -5.63 -17.99
N LEU A 275 6.88 -6.90 -17.75
CA LEU A 275 7.85 -7.99 -17.68
C LEU A 275 8.57 -8.21 -19.02
N LEU A 276 7.84 -8.20 -20.13
CA LEU A 276 8.42 -8.38 -21.47
C LEU A 276 9.39 -7.25 -21.82
N THR A 277 9.06 -6.01 -21.47
CA THR A 277 9.94 -4.85 -21.75
C THR A 277 11.20 -4.92 -20.91
N ALA A 278 11.08 -5.27 -19.62
CA ALA A 278 12.25 -5.36 -18.74
C ALA A 278 13.22 -6.46 -19.17
N LYS A 279 12.72 -7.63 -19.60
CA LYS A 279 13.56 -8.70 -20.16
C LYS A 279 14.30 -8.30 -21.43
N LYS A 280 13.80 -7.31 -22.18
CA LYS A 280 14.36 -6.85 -23.47
C LYS A 280 15.08 -5.50 -23.38
N THR A 281 15.36 -5.00 -22.17
CA THR A 281 15.96 -3.68 -21.95
C THR A 281 17.09 -3.78 -20.92
N SER A 282 18.34 -3.68 -21.37
CA SER A 282 19.48 -3.56 -20.44
C SER A 282 19.30 -2.36 -19.53
N GLY A 283 19.62 -2.52 -18.24
CA GLY A 283 19.33 -1.54 -17.19
C GLY A 283 17.93 -1.65 -16.56
N ALA A 284 17.07 -2.53 -17.09
CA ALA A 284 15.81 -2.90 -16.48
C ALA A 284 15.83 -4.33 -15.92
N THR A 285 15.01 -4.62 -14.92
CA THR A 285 14.88 -5.94 -14.31
C THR A 285 13.41 -6.28 -14.10
N ALA A 286 13.02 -7.49 -14.53
CA ALA A 286 11.66 -7.99 -14.36
C ALA A 286 11.50 -8.60 -12.96
N MET A 287 10.55 -8.09 -12.18
CA MET A 287 10.17 -8.64 -10.88
C MET A 287 8.82 -9.36 -11.01
N ASP A 288 8.89 -10.66 -11.25
CA ASP A 288 7.70 -11.49 -11.42
C ASP A 288 7.13 -11.99 -10.07
N LEU A 289 5.97 -11.45 -9.70
CA LEU A 289 5.22 -11.79 -8.49
C LEU A 289 4.05 -12.72 -8.77
N ARG A 290 3.83 -13.21 -9.99
CA ARG A 290 2.66 -14.03 -10.35
C ARG A 290 2.58 -15.32 -9.53
N SER A 291 3.72 -15.89 -9.16
CA SER A 291 3.82 -17.04 -8.24
C SER A 291 3.38 -16.75 -6.79
N ARG A 292 3.15 -15.48 -6.45
CA ARG A 292 2.55 -15.06 -5.18
C ARG A 292 1.05 -15.00 -5.25
N PHE A 293 0.47 -14.90 -6.44
CA PHE A 293 -0.98 -14.91 -6.63
C PHE A 293 -1.50 -16.28 -7.03
N CYS A 294 -0.73 -17.03 -7.80
CA CYS A 294 -1.19 -18.25 -8.45
C CYS A 294 -0.31 -19.44 -8.12
N ARG A 295 -0.93 -20.62 -7.98
CA ARG A 295 -0.26 -21.90 -7.79
C ARG A 295 -1.07 -22.99 -8.49
N SER A 296 -0.38 -23.92 -9.15
CA SER A 296 -1.00 -25.07 -9.82
C SER A 296 -2.15 -24.69 -10.77
N GLY A 297 -1.95 -23.65 -11.60
CA GLY A 297 -2.94 -23.24 -12.60
C GLY A 297 -4.11 -22.40 -12.08
N PHE A 298 -4.15 -22.06 -10.80
CA PHE A 298 -5.24 -21.29 -10.18
C PHE A 298 -4.72 -20.10 -9.36
N CYS A 299 -5.42 -18.98 -9.43
CA CYS A 299 -5.16 -17.76 -8.67
C CYS A 299 -6.33 -17.53 -7.70
N PRO A 300 -6.24 -18.03 -6.45
CA PRO A 300 -7.35 -17.96 -5.50
C PRO A 300 -7.60 -16.54 -4.99
N ALA A 301 -8.85 -16.23 -4.68
CA ALA A 301 -9.24 -15.00 -4.00
C ALA A 301 -8.87 -14.98 -2.51
N VAL A 302 -8.42 -16.11 -1.97
CA VAL A 302 -7.92 -16.23 -0.59
C VAL A 302 -6.53 -16.87 -0.61
N VAL A 303 -5.55 -16.17 -0.05
CA VAL A 303 -4.16 -16.65 0.05
C VAL A 303 -3.70 -16.49 1.49
N GLY A 304 -3.35 -17.58 2.16
CA GLY A 304 -2.87 -17.54 3.56
C GLY A 304 -3.80 -16.77 4.49
N GLY A 305 -5.12 -17.00 4.43
CA GLY A 305 -6.13 -16.31 5.23
C GLY A 305 -6.45 -14.87 4.80
N VAL A 306 -5.80 -14.35 3.75
CA VAL A 306 -5.98 -12.99 3.26
C VAL A 306 -6.92 -12.97 2.07
N ASN A 307 -7.91 -12.08 2.10
CA ASN A 307 -8.73 -11.75 0.95
C ASN A 307 -7.89 -10.91 -0.02
N VAL A 308 -7.55 -11.50 -1.16
CA VAL A 308 -6.54 -10.97 -2.08
C VAL A 308 -7.05 -9.75 -2.84
N TYR A 309 -8.31 -9.79 -3.27
CA TYR A 309 -8.86 -8.85 -4.23
C TYR A 309 -9.87 -7.91 -3.57
N ARG A 310 -9.84 -6.62 -3.94
CA ARG A 310 -10.89 -5.65 -3.59
C ARG A 310 -12.08 -5.84 -4.53
N ASP A 311 -11.77 -5.86 -5.83
CA ASP A 311 -12.68 -5.97 -6.97
C ASP A 311 -12.05 -6.89 -8.03
N THR A 312 -12.66 -6.99 -9.21
CA THR A 312 -12.16 -7.86 -10.30
C THR A 312 -10.76 -7.51 -10.81
N THR A 313 -10.21 -6.34 -10.50
CA THR A 313 -8.93 -5.85 -11.07
C THR A 313 -7.89 -5.49 -10.03
N HIS A 314 -8.27 -5.15 -8.79
CA HIS A 314 -7.35 -4.62 -7.78
C HIS A 314 -7.19 -5.56 -6.59
N ILE A 315 -5.99 -5.56 -6.03
CA ILE A 315 -5.68 -6.24 -4.77
C ILE A 315 -6.08 -5.37 -3.56
N THR A 316 -6.34 -6.01 -2.43
CA THR A 316 -6.58 -5.34 -1.15
C THR A 316 -5.30 -4.70 -0.61
N VAL A 317 -5.44 -3.65 0.22
CA VAL A 317 -4.30 -3.05 0.94
C VAL A 317 -3.66 -4.10 1.84
N THR A 318 -4.48 -4.92 2.48
CA THR A 318 -4.03 -6.00 3.35
C THR A 318 -3.12 -6.97 2.60
N TYR A 319 -3.54 -7.46 1.42
CA TYR A 319 -2.71 -8.36 0.63
C TYR A 319 -1.43 -7.70 0.13
N SER A 320 -1.53 -6.43 -0.31
CA SER A 320 -0.38 -5.64 -0.72
C SER A 320 0.68 -5.56 0.37
N LYS A 321 0.31 -5.24 1.62
CA LYS A 321 1.26 -5.23 2.74
C LYS A 321 1.99 -6.55 2.93
N THR A 322 1.33 -7.69 2.70
CA THR A 322 1.99 -9.02 2.80
C THR A 322 3.06 -9.27 1.73
N LEU A 323 3.08 -8.47 0.64
CA LEU A 323 4.14 -8.52 -0.37
C LEU A 323 5.42 -7.80 0.07
N ALA A 324 5.40 -6.94 1.09
CA ALA A 324 6.56 -6.14 1.48
C ALA A 324 7.82 -6.99 1.78
N PRO A 325 7.77 -8.09 2.56
CA PRO A 325 8.94 -8.95 2.75
C PRO A 325 9.42 -9.62 1.46
N VAL A 326 8.48 -9.96 0.56
CA VAL A 326 8.82 -10.54 -0.75
C VAL A 326 9.56 -9.51 -1.60
N LEU A 327 9.06 -8.28 -1.68
CA LEU A 327 9.69 -7.18 -2.41
C LEU A 327 11.08 -6.89 -1.86
N LEU A 328 11.21 -6.74 -0.53
CA LEU A 328 12.48 -6.47 0.14
C LEU A 328 13.52 -7.56 -0.21
N ALA A 329 13.15 -8.83 -0.10
CA ALA A 329 14.04 -9.94 -0.46
C ALA A 329 14.45 -9.90 -1.95
N ARG A 330 13.53 -9.53 -2.85
CA ARG A 330 13.83 -9.39 -4.28
C ARG A 330 14.77 -8.21 -4.56
N PHE A 331 14.57 -7.07 -3.92
CA PHE A 331 15.45 -5.91 -4.07
C PHE A 331 16.85 -6.17 -3.51
N ARG A 332 16.96 -6.87 -2.38
CA ARG A 332 18.25 -7.34 -1.83
C ARG A 332 18.96 -8.31 -2.78
N ALA A 333 18.23 -9.28 -3.34
CA ALA A 333 18.79 -10.20 -4.34
C ALA A 333 19.28 -9.48 -5.62
N MET A 334 18.68 -8.33 -5.96
CA MET A 334 19.13 -7.45 -7.05
C MET A 334 20.26 -6.49 -6.63
N ARG A 335 20.73 -6.54 -5.38
CA ARG A 335 21.71 -5.61 -4.79
C ARG A 335 21.27 -4.14 -4.84
N LEU A 336 19.96 -3.89 -4.82
CA LEU A 336 19.37 -2.54 -4.83
C LEU A 336 19.12 -2.00 -3.42
N ILE A 337 19.03 -2.89 -2.42
CA ILE A 337 18.97 -2.59 -0.99
C ILE A 337 20.05 -3.44 -0.33
N ARG A 338 20.76 -2.88 0.67
CA ARG A 338 21.77 -3.62 1.43
C ARG A 338 21.16 -4.66 2.38
#